data_AF-A0A6C0K0D3-F1
#
_entry.id   AF-A0A6C0K0D3-F1
#
_cell.length_a   1.000
_cell.length_b   1.000
_cell.length_c   1.000
_cell.angle_alpha   90.00
_cell.angle_beta   90.00
_cell.angle_gamma   90.00
#
_symmetry.space_group_name_H-M   'P 1'
#
loop_
_entity.id
_entity.type
_entity.pdbx_description
1 polymer ?
#
loop_
_entity_poly.entity_id
_entity_poly.type
_entity_poly.pdbx_seq_one_letter_code
_entity_poly.pdbx_strand_id
1 'polypeptide(L)'
;MPCPCNLPLELYPEAAEWGPLLWTILHALAEKSGRTVSPLYAEDERRTWIHFFKHTSEIIPCHVCKEHFRLYLKEHPVDELKTIPLSGLHNWIRTWFWEVHQWVNMTLEKPSFSMDLLTVTYSNIDIRTYIKRLEAPLKRAIMLSGNQYIKFNEWKSKTLLLLSLFGM
;
A
#
# COMPACT_ATOMS: atom_id res chain seq x y z
N MET A 1 -27.63 -11.75 2.34
CA MET A 1 -26.85 -10.67 2.96
C MET A 1 -26.70 -9.57 1.92
N PRO A 2 -27.02 -8.30 2.22
CA PRO A 2 -26.84 -7.24 1.23
C PRO A 2 -25.35 -7.09 0.90
N CYS A 3 -25.04 -6.87 -0.39
CA CYS A 3 -23.69 -6.65 -0.89
C CYS A 3 -23.02 -5.48 -0.15
N PRO A 4 -21.76 -5.61 0.32
CA PRO A 4 -21.00 -4.52 0.93
C PRO A 4 -20.87 -3.26 0.05
N CYS A 5 -21.11 -3.40 -1.25
CA CYS A 5 -21.08 -2.34 -2.24
C CYS A 5 -22.16 -1.26 -2.10
N ASN A 6 -23.16 -1.44 -1.21
CA ASN A 6 -24.27 -0.50 -1.03
C ASN A 6 -24.22 0.31 0.27
N LEU A 7 -23.09 0.28 1.00
CA LEU A 7 -22.89 1.19 2.13
C LEU A 7 -22.66 2.59 1.57
N PRO A 8 -23.45 3.61 1.98
CA PRO A 8 -23.23 4.96 1.53
C PRO A 8 -21.79 5.35 1.86
N LEU A 9 -21.11 5.92 0.87
CA LEU A 9 -19.84 6.62 1.01
C LEU A 9 -20.09 7.81 1.94
N GLU A 10 -20.18 7.57 3.25
CA GLU A 10 -19.81 8.59 4.22
C GLU A 10 -18.35 8.88 3.91
N LEU A 11 -18.15 9.95 3.12
CA LEU A 11 -16.86 10.55 2.88
C LEU A 11 -16.26 10.78 4.25
N TYR A 12 -15.38 9.89 4.70
CA TYR A 12 -14.48 10.16 5.80
C TYR A 12 -13.78 11.46 5.39
N PRO A 13 -14.11 12.63 5.99
CA PRO A 13 -13.68 13.92 5.45
C PRO A 13 -12.15 14.02 5.44
N GLU A 14 -11.48 13.22 6.28
CA GLU A 14 -10.04 13.11 6.39
C GLU A 14 -9.39 12.14 5.36
N ALA A 15 -10.16 11.31 4.65
CA ALA A 15 -9.63 10.36 3.65
C ALA A 15 -8.89 11.07 2.50
N ALA A 16 -9.31 12.29 2.17
CA ALA A 16 -8.62 13.14 1.20
C ALA A 16 -7.23 13.60 1.68
N GLU A 17 -7.00 13.68 2.99
CA GLU A 17 -5.72 14.13 3.55
C GLU A 17 -4.68 13.01 3.63
N TRP A 18 -5.06 11.82 4.09
CA TRP A 18 -4.13 10.69 4.26
C TRP A 18 -4.09 9.73 3.06
N GLY A 19 -5.19 9.58 2.32
CA GLY A 19 -5.33 8.60 1.24
C GLY A 19 -4.33 8.82 0.09
N PRO A 20 -4.26 10.01 -0.52
CA PRO A 20 -3.30 10.29 -1.58
C PRO A 20 -1.83 10.13 -1.14
N LEU A 21 -1.53 10.49 0.11
CA LEU A 21 -0.18 10.32 0.69
C LEU A 21 0.17 8.84 0.84
N LEU A 22 -0.76 8.03 1.35
CA LEU A 22 -0.57 6.59 1.49
C LEU A 22 -0.37 5.93 0.11
N TRP A 23 -1.25 6.19 -0.86
CA TRP A 23 -1.11 5.67 -2.22
C TRP A 23 0.22 6.06 -2.88
N THR A 24 0.67 7.30 -2.67
CA THR A 24 1.97 7.76 -3.18
C THR A 24 3.12 6.94 -2.59
N ILE A 25 3.10 6.64 -1.30
CA ILE A 25 4.12 5.79 -0.66
C ILE A 25 4.07 4.37 -1.21
N LEU A 26 2.88 3.78 -1.32
CA LEU A 26 2.71 2.41 -1.82
C LEU A 26 3.28 2.24 -3.24
N HIS A 27 2.87 3.12 -4.17
CA HIS A 27 3.35 3.08 -5.55
C HIS A 27 4.84 3.42 -5.66
N ALA A 28 5.32 4.43 -4.92
CA ALA A 28 6.74 4.77 -4.91
C ALA A 28 7.60 3.61 -4.40
N LEU A 29 7.15 2.88 -3.37
CA LEU A 29 7.86 1.72 -2.86
C LEU A 29 7.84 0.55 -3.86
N ALA A 30 6.72 0.34 -4.55
CA ALA A 30 6.59 -0.67 -5.61
C ALA A 30 7.59 -0.44 -6.75
N GLU A 31 7.81 0.80 -7.18
CA GLU A 31 8.83 1.14 -8.21
C GLU A 31 10.28 0.84 -7.76
N LYS A 32 10.50 0.61 -6.46
CA LYS A 32 11.82 0.27 -5.89
C LYS A 32 11.99 -1.23 -5.65
N SER A 33 10.92 -2.02 -5.74
CA SER A 33 10.96 -3.46 -5.52
C SER A 33 11.80 -4.21 -6.57
N GLY A 34 12.30 -5.38 -6.20
CA GLY A 34 13.08 -6.26 -7.07
C GLY A 34 14.49 -5.77 -7.39
N ARG A 35 14.99 -4.75 -6.66
CA ARG A 35 16.36 -4.22 -6.83
C ARG A 35 17.41 -5.00 -6.05
N THR A 36 17.01 -5.92 -5.18
CA THR A 36 17.94 -6.74 -4.39
C THR A 36 18.64 -7.75 -5.30
N VAL A 37 19.98 -7.68 -5.35
CA VAL A 37 20.80 -8.52 -6.25
C VAL A 37 21.34 -9.80 -5.60
N SER A 38 21.41 -9.84 -4.27
CA SER A 38 21.86 -11.02 -3.53
C SER A 38 20.67 -11.89 -3.12
N PRO A 39 20.73 -13.23 -3.32
CA PRO A 39 19.65 -14.15 -2.97
C PRO A 39 19.17 -14.03 -1.51
N LEU A 40 20.08 -13.73 -0.58
CA LEU A 40 19.74 -13.56 0.84
C LEU A 40 18.82 -12.34 1.06
N TYR A 41 19.19 -11.19 0.50
CA TYR A 41 18.38 -9.97 0.61
C TYR A 41 17.07 -10.05 -0.18
N ALA A 42 17.07 -10.83 -1.25
CA ALA A 42 15.90 -11.13 -2.05
C ALA A 42 14.80 -11.87 -1.26
N GLU A 43 15.17 -12.85 -0.46
CA GLU A 43 14.20 -13.56 0.40
C GLU A 43 13.69 -12.64 1.53
N ASP A 44 14.57 -11.84 2.12
CA ASP A 44 14.19 -10.84 3.10
C ASP A 44 13.24 -9.78 2.52
N GLU A 45 13.45 -9.35 1.29
CA GLU A 45 12.56 -8.45 0.56
C GLU A 45 11.16 -9.08 0.41
N ARG A 46 11.06 -10.33 -0.07
CA ARG A 46 9.77 -11.02 -0.25
C ARG A 46 8.99 -11.12 1.05
N ARG A 47 9.64 -11.60 2.10
CA ARG A 47 9.02 -11.73 3.43
C ARG A 47 8.55 -10.37 3.93
N THR A 48 9.38 -9.34 3.76
CA THR A 48 9.03 -7.98 4.17
C THR A 48 7.85 -7.43 3.38
N TRP A 49 7.77 -7.68 2.06
CA TRP A 49 6.61 -7.33 1.24
C TRP A 49 5.34 -8.04 1.71
N ILE A 50 5.35 -9.36 1.90
CA ILE A 50 4.19 -10.12 2.38
C ILE A 50 3.65 -9.53 3.69
N HIS A 51 4.54 -9.18 4.63
CA HIS A 51 4.13 -8.49 5.84
C HIS A 51 3.61 -7.07 5.55
N PHE A 52 4.28 -6.30 4.69
CA PHE A 52 3.90 -4.94 4.33
C PHE A 52 2.48 -4.86 3.75
N PHE A 53 2.11 -5.75 2.84
CA PHE A 53 0.74 -5.84 2.30
C PHE A 53 -0.29 -6.06 3.43
N LYS A 54 -0.03 -7.02 4.32
CA LYS A 54 -0.93 -7.34 5.45
C LYS A 54 -1.06 -6.16 6.42
N HIS A 55 0.05 -5.54 6.81
CA HIS A 55 0.06 -4.39 7.72
C HIS A 55 -0.55 -3.13 7.08
N THR A 56 -0.49 -2.98 5.76
CA THR A 56 -1.13 -1.84 5.07
C THR A 56 -2.63 -1.82 5.35
N SER A 57 -3.29 -2.98 5.35
CA SER A 57 -4.72 -3.06 5.72
C SER A 57 -4.99 -2.59 7.16
N GLU A 58 -4.04 -2.81 8.07
CA GLU A 58 -4.20 -2.50 9.49
C GLU A 58 -4.10 -1.00 9.78
N ILE A 59 -3.37 -0.24 8.96
CA ILE A 59 -3.17 1.19 9.18
C ILE A 59 -4.23 2.07 8.51
N ILE A 60 -5.05 1.53 7.61
CA ILE A 60 -6.14 2.27 6.97
C ILE A 60 -7.16 2.66 8.07
N PRO A 61 -7.41 3.95 8.34
CA PRO A 61 -8.27 4.36 9.45
C PRO A 61 -9.76 4.29 9.11
N CYS A 62 -10.11 4.45 7.83
CA CYS A 62 -11.47 4.32 7.33
C CYS A 62 -11.91 2.85 7.35
N HIS A 63 -12.99 2.53 8.09
CA HIS A 63 -13.50 1.16 8.23
C HIS A 63 -13.88 0.54 6.87
N VAL A 64 -14.66 1.24 6.06
CA VAL A 64 -15.09 0.76 4.73
C VAL A 64 -13.87 0.52 3.82
N CYS A 65 -12.95 1.48 3.78
CA CYS A 65 -11.73 1.39 2.98
C CYS A 65 -10.83 0.22 3.42
N LYS A 66 -10.74 -0.03 4.74
CA LYS A 66 -10.00 -1.15 5.32
C LYS A 66 -10.62 -2.48 4.91
N GLU A 67 -11.94 -2.63 5.02
CA GLU A 67 -12.63 -3.87 4.63
C GLU A 67 -12.53 -4.12 3.13
N HIS A 68 -12.63 -3.09 2.30
CA HIS A 68 -12.38 -3.18 0.86
C HIS A 68 -10.96 -3.68 0.55
N PHE A 69 -9.94 -3.10 1.18
CA PHE A 69 -8.56 -3.55 0.99
C PHE A 69 -8.35 -4.99 1.49
N ARG A 70 -8.97 -5.38 2.61
CA ARG A 70 -8.92 -6.74 3.16
C ARG A 70 -9.60 -7.76 2.25
N LEU A 71 -10.75 -7.40 1.68
CA LEU A 71 -11.46 -8.24 0.72
C LEU A 71 -10.58 -8.48 -0.51
N TYR A 72 -10.02 -7.41 -1.09
CA TYR A 72 -9.10 -7.51 -2.21
C TYR A 72 -7.89 -8.38 -1.86
N LEU A 73 -7.28 -8.19 -0.69
CA LEU A 73 -6.14 -8.99 -0.24
C LEU A 73 -6.48 -10.48 -0.04
N LYS A 74 -7.72 -10.80 0.31
CA LYS A 74 -8.21 -12.18 0.44
C LYS A 74 -8.44 -12.83 -0.93
N GLU A 75 -8.99 -12.08 -1.88
CA GLU A 75 -9.26 -12.55 -3.25
C GLU A 75 -7.99 -12.62 -4.10
N HIS A 76 -7.00 -11.77 -3.81
CA HIS A 76 -5.71 -11.68 -4.49
C HIS A 76 -4.56 -11.88 -3.49
N PRO A 77 -4.36 -13.13 -3.00
CA PRO A 77 -3.42 -13.42 -1.92
C PRO A 77 -1.97 -13.14 -2.33
N VAL A 78 -1.24 -12.46 -1.44
CA VAL A 78 0.16 -12.07 -1.67
C VAL A 78 1.18 -13.18 -1.35
N ASP A 79 0.71 -14.36 -0.94
CA ASP A 79 1.59 -15.51 -0.65
C ASP A 79 2.28 -16.05 -1.93
N GLU A 80 1.79 -15.69 -3.13
CA GLU A 80 2.46 -15.96 -4.41
C GLU A 80 3.86 -15.34 -4.51
N LEU A 81 4.14 -14.28 -3.74
CA LEU A 81 5.47 -13.67 -3.64
C LEU A 81 6.57 -14.66 -3.21
N LYS A 82 6.21 -15.77 -2.56
CA LYS A 82 7.15 -16.82 -2.16
C LYS A 82 7.71 -17.60 -3.35
N THR A 83 6.99 -17.66 -4.46
CA THR A 83 7.34 -18.53 -5.59
C THR A 83 7.70 -17.75 -6.86
N ILE A 84 7.33 -16.47 -6.95
CA ILE A 84 7.64 -15.61 -8.10
C ILE A 84 9.15 -15.50 -8.32
N PRO A 85 9.69 -15.68 -9.54
CA PRO A 85 11.11 -15.45 -9.81
C PRO A 85 11.54 -14.01 -9.47
N LEU A 86 12.79 -13.79 -9.06
CA LEU A 86 13.26 -12.44 -8.71
C LEU A 86 13.09 -11.43 -9.86
N SER A 87 13.30 -11.88 -11.10
CA SER A 87 13.07 -11.09 -12.30
C SER A 87 11.61 -10.63 -12.48
N GLY A 88 10.64 -11.34 -11.90
CA GLY A 88 9.21 -11.02 -11.97
C GLY A 88 8.69 -10.25 -10.75
N LEU A 89 9.47 -10.18 -9.66
CA LEU A 89 9.04 -9.61 -8.38
C LEU A 89 8.58 -8.16 -8.52
N HIS A 90 9.37 -7.35 -9.23
CA HIS A 90 9.07 -5.95 -9.49
C HIS A 90 7.74 -5.75 -10.23
N ASN A 91 7.55 -6.47 -11.33
CA ASN A 91 6.34 -6.35 -12.13
C ASN A 91 5.10 -6.79 -11.35
N TRP A 92 5.20 -7.89 -10.60
CA TRP A 92 4.07 -8.40 -9.82
C TRP A 92 3.63 -7.40 -8.74
N ILE A 93 4.57 -6.85 -7.97
CA ILE A 93 4.23 -5.89 -6.89
C ILE A 93 3.61 -4.62 -7.44
N ARG A 94 4.15 -4.09 -8.55
CA ARG A 94 3.59 -2.92 -9.24
C ARG A 94 2.18 -3.18 -9.76
N THR A 95 1.98 -4.35 -10.38
CA THR A 95 0.68 -4.77 -10.90
C THR A 95 -0.33 -4.86 -9.77
N TRP A 96 -0.01 -5.56 -8.68
CA TRP A 96 -0.93 -5.75 -7.57
C TRP A 96 -1.42 -4.41 -6.97
N PHE A 97 -0.51 -3.47 -6.71
CA PHE A 97 -0.89 -2.15 -6.17
C PHE A 97 -1.67 -1.31 -7.16
N TRP A 98 -1.37 -1.41 -8.46
CA TRP A 98 -2.13 -0.74 -9.50
C TRP A 98 -3.55 -1.30 -9.56
N GLU A 99 -3.72 -2.62 -9.64
CA GLU A 99 -5.04 -3.26 -9.75
C GLU A 99 -5.95 -2.94 -8.56
N VAL A 100 -5.45 -3.02 -7.31
CA VAL A 100 -6.26 -2.65 -6.14
C VAL A 100 -6.64 -1.16 -6.16
N HIS A 101 -5.75 -0.28 -6.61
CA HIS A 101 -6.04 1.15 -6.72
C HIS A 101 -7.07 1.42 -7.83
N GLN A 102 -7.00 0.69 -8.93
CA GLN A 102 -7.97 0.75 -10.03
C GLN A 102 -9.34 0.23 -9.60
N TRP A 103 -9.40 -0.86 -8.86
CA TRP A 103 -10.63 -1.38 -8.28
C TRP A 103 -11.30 -0.36 -7.35
N VAL A 104 -10.51 0.33 -6.51
CA VAL A 104 -10.99 1.45 -5.69
C VAL A 104 -11.46 2.62 -6.57
N ASN A 105 -10.70 3.01 -7.60
CA ASN A 105 -11.08 4.10 -8.50
C ASN A 105 -12.42 3.82 -9.20
N MET A 106 -12.61 2.60 -9.71
CA MET A 106 -13.87 2.17 -10.33
C MET A 106 -15.03 2.24 -9.34
N THR A 107 -14.83 1.78 -8.10
CA THR A 107 -15.86 1.83 -7.03
C THR A 107 -16.26 3.26 -6.67
N LEU A 108 -15.33 4.22 -6.82
CA LEU A 108 -15.54 5.64 -6.54
C LEU A 108 -15.86 6.47 -7.79
N GLU A 109 -16.09 5.82 -8.94
CA GLU A 109 -16.31 6.47 -10.24
C GLU A 109 -15.21 7.48 -10.62
N LYS A 110 -13.96 7.23 -10.16
CA LYS A 110 -12.79 8.03 -10.50
C LYS A 110 -12.20 7.59 -11.84
N PRO A 111 -11.53 8.50 -12.58
CA PRO A 111 -10.83 8.14 -13.80
C PRO A 111 -9.79 7.03 -13.55
N SER A 112 -9.68 6.11 -14.52
CA SER A 112 -8.64 5.09 -14.56
C SER A 112 -7.25 5.75 -14.68
N PHE A 113 -6.26 5.21 -13.96
CA PHE A 113 -4.86 5.61 -14.09
C PHE A 113 -4.11 4.60 -14.98
N SER A 114 -3.39 5.08 -16.00
CA SER A 114 -2.63 4.18 -16.88
C SER A 114 -1.41 3.61 -16.18
N MET A 115 -1.20 2.30 -16.32
CA MET A 115 -0.04 1.59 -15.75
C MET A 115 1.29 2.14 -16.31
N ASP A 116 1.31 2.59 -17.55
CA ASP A 116 2.50 3.16 -18.21
C ASP A 116 2.98 4.46 -17.55
N LEU A 117 2.09 5.13 -16.81
CA LEU A 117 2.41 6.37 -16.10
C LEU A 117 3.02 6.12 -14.71
N LEU A 118 2.96 4.91 -14.17
CA LEU A 118 3.43 4.61 -12.81
C LEU A 118 4.88 5.03 -12.61
N THR A 119 5.77 4.68 -13.55
CA THR A 119 7.20 4.95 -13.43
C THR A 119 7.49 6.44 -13.42
N VAL A 120 6.94 7.21 -14.37
CA VAL A 120 7.15 8.67 -14.43
C VAL A 120 6.53 9.39 -13.24
N THR A 121 5.40 8.89 -12.72
CA THR A 121 4.71 9.50 -11.59
C THR A 121 5.39 9.22 -10.24
N TYR A 122 5.90 7.99 -10.02
CA TYR A 122 6.29 7.53 -8.69
C TYR A 122 7.77 7.24 -8.49
N SER A 123 8.58 7.07 -9.54
CA SER A 123 9.99 6.66 -9.41
C SER A 123 10.89 7.66 -8.68
N ASN A 124 10.58 8.95 -8.75
CA ASN A 124 11.40 10.03 -8.17
C ASN A 124 10.87 10.54 -6.82
N ILE A 125 9.90 9.84 -6.24
CA ILE A 125 9.32 10.23 -4.95
C ILE A 125 10.31 9.95 -3.81
N ASP A 126 10.55 10.98 -2.98
CA ASP A 126 11.19 10.80 -1.67
C ASP A 126 10.19 10.21 -0.68
N ILE A 127 10.25 8.88 -0.53
CA ILE A 127 9.36 8.11 0.34
C ILE A 127 9.47 8.56 1.81
N ARG A 128 10.67 8.94 2.29
CA ARG A 128 10.87 9.37 3.68
C ARG A 128 10.12 10.69 3.95
N THR A 129 10.14 11.60 2.99
CA THR A 129 9.38 12.84 3.05
C THR A 129 7.87 12.58 3.06
N TYR A 130 7.36 11.67 2.23
CA TYR A 130 5.93 11.33 2.24
C TYR A 130 5.48 10.61 3.52
N ILE A 131 6.31 9.75 4.11
CA ILE A 131 6.02 9.15 5.43
C ILE A 131 5.85 10.24 6.49
N LYS A 132 6.73 11.25 6.52
CA LYS A 132 6.62 12.39 7.45
C LYS A 132 5.33 13.17 7.23
N ARG A 133 4.94 13.39 5.98
CA ARG A 133 3.69 14.08 5.62
C ARG A 133 2.44 13.28 5.99
N LEU A 134 2.49 11.95 5.88
CA LEU A 134 1.38 11.05 6.23
C LEU A 134 1.13 11.01 7.74
N GLU A 135 2.17 11.18 8.55
CA GLU A 135 2.14 10.92 9.98
C GLU A 135 1.06 11.71 10.74
N ALA A 136 0.94 13.02 10.51
CA ALA A 136 -0.07 13.84 11.19
C ALA A 136 -1.52 13.53 10.76
N PRO A 137 -1.89 13.55 9.46
CA PRO A 137 -3.26 13.25 9.04
C PRO A 137 -3.69 11.82 9.37
N LEU A 138 -2.78 10.85 9.26
CA LEU A 138 -3.10 9.47 9.61
C LEU A 138 -3.31 9.29 11.12
N LYS A 139 -2.49 9.94 11.98
CA LYS A 139 -2.69 9.90 13.44
C LYS A 139 -4.06 10.46 13.84
N ARG A 140 -4.47 11.59 13.26
CA ARG A 140 -5.81 12.16 13.52
C ARG A 140 -6.92 11.16 13.16
N ALA A 141 -6.85 10.58 11.97
CA ALA A 141 -7.83 9.61 11.51
C ALA A 141 -7.83 8.31 12.34
N ILE A 142 -6.65 7.86 12.79
CA ILE A 142 -6.49 6.70 13.69
C ILE A 142 -7.15 6.97 15.06
N MET A 143 -6.94 8.16 15.64
CA MET A 143 -7.55 8.53 16.93
C MET A 143 -9.09 8.52 16.87
N LEU A 144 -9.67 8.93 15.75
CA LEU A 144 -11.13 8.94 15.56
C LEU A 144 -11.72 7.53 15.31
N SER A 145 -10.92 6.61 14.76
CA SER A 145 -11.37 5.26 14.39
C SER A 145 -11.09 4.18 15.45
N GLY A 146 -10.47 4.54 16.59
CA GLY A 146 -10.10 3.60 17.64
C GLY A 146 -8.99 2.61 17.24
N ASN A 147 -8.30 2.88 16.13
CA ASN A 147 -7.25 2.01 15.62
C ASN A 147 -5.94 2.21 16.41
N GLN A 148 -5.12 1.17 16.57
CA GLN A 148 -3.92 1.28 17.42
C GLN A 148 -2.78 1.97 16.67
N TYR A 149 -2.31 3.11 17.17
CA TYR A 149 -1.13 3.82 16.69
C TYR A 149 0.13 2.94 16.56
N ILE A 150 0.20 1.87 17.37
CA ILE A 150 1.23 0.83 17.30
C ILE A 150 1.33 0.24 15.88
N LYS A 151 0.20 -0.03 15.23
CA LYS A 151 0.14 -0.59 13.88
C LYS A 151 0.79 0.32 12.84
N PHE A 152 0.63 1.64 13.00
CA PHE A 152 1.30 2.60 12.14
C PHE A 152 2.82 2.57 12.32
N ASN A 153 3.32 2.46 13.55
CA ASN A 153 4.76 2.35 13.80
C ASN A 153 5.35 1.04 13.26
N GLU A 154 4.62 -0.07 13.40
CA GLU A 154 4.99 -1.36 12.80
C GLU A 154 5.08 -1.25 11.28
N TRP A 155 4.06 -0.68 10.64
CA TRP A 155 4.04 -0.45 9.20
C TRP A 155 5.19 0.45 8.75
N LYS A 156 5.40 1.60 9.42
CA LYS A 156 6.52 2.52 9.16
C LYS A 156 7.86 1.82 9.27
N SER A 157 8.04 0.95 10.26
CA SER A 157 9.26 0.17 10.45
C SER A 157 9.51 -0.80 9.29
N LYS A 158 8.46 -1.45 8.77
CA LYS A 158 8.57 -2.31 7.57
C LYS A 158 8.88 -1.50 6.31
N THR A 159 8.29 -0.31 6.16
CA THR A 159 8.63 0.61 5.05
C THR A 159 10.11 0.99 5.09
N LEU A 160 10.62 1.37 6.26
CA LEU A 160 12.04 1.73 6.43
C LEU A 160 12.97 0.54 6.20
N LEU A 161 12.56 -0.68 6.58
CA LEU A 161 13.32 -1.89 6.29
C LEU A 161 13.42 -2.14 4.77
N LEU A 162 12.33 -1.98 4.02
CA LEU A 162 12.35 -2.08 2.55
C LEU A 162 13.29 -1.03 1.94
N LEU A 163 13.23 0.23 2.39
CA LEU A 163 14.15 1.27 1.91
C LEU A 163 15.62 0.90 2.18
N SER A 164 15.91 0.35 3.36
CA SER A 164 17.25 -0.12 3.71
C SER A 164 17.73 -1.24 2.78
N LEU A 165 16.87 -2.23 2.48
CA LEU A 165 17.17 -3.31 1.52
C LEU A 165 17.44 -2.77 0.11
N PHE A 166 16.89 -1.62 -0.24
CA PHE A 166 17.10 -0.94 -1.53
C PHE A 166 18.27 0.05 -1.52
N GLY A 167 18.97 0.21 -0.38
CA GLY A 167 20.08 1.15 -0.23
C GLY A 167 19.67 2.62 -0.17
N MET A 168 18.49 2.93 0.38
CA MET A 168 17.91 4.30 0.50
C MET A 168 17.56 4.71 1.93
#